data_AF-A0AAV9BRX2-F1
#
_entry.id   AF-A0AAV9BRX2-F1
#
_cell.length_a   1.000
_cell.length_b   1.000
_cell.length_c   1.000
_cell.angle_alpha   90.00
_cell.angle_beta   90.00
_cell.angle_gamma   90.00
#
_symmetry.space_group_name_H-M   'P 1'
#
loop_
_entity.id
_entity.type
_entity.pdbx_description
1 polymer ?
#
loop_
_entity_poly.entity_id
_entity_poly.type
_entity_poly.pdbx_seq_one_letter_code
_entity_poly.pdbx_strand_id
1 'polypeptide(L)'
;MAAKSLLFVAAVLILVGSMETQMAKAQSGLLGGLLGLIRINGTVFCTTDSTTISTTPGFANAQVQLQCGNTVVTSTTTNGSGVFTILLNPLTTLLSSLLNNCNLVVNTPLATCNVGLPTTGILQSPLQLIGRTVSGLLGIVNLGATGFSFIPS
;
A
#
# COMPACT_ATOMS: atom_id res chain seq x y z
N MET A 1 38.08 -28.54 -46.27
CA MET A 1 37.00 -27.54 -46.11
C MET A 1 36.22 -27.72 -44.78
N ALA A 2 36.88 -28.13 -43.69
CA ALA A 2 36.21 -28.34 -42.38
C ALA A 2 36.54 -27.25 -41.35
N ALA A 3 37.76 -26.71 -41.37
CA ALA A 3 38.21 -25.69 -40.41
C ALA A 3 37.50 -24.33 -40.56
N LYS A 4 37.06 -23.99 -41.78
CA LYS A 4 36.32 -22.75 -42.07
C LYS A 4 34.88 -22.79 -41.54
N SER A 5 34.27 -23.98 -41.49
CA SER A 5 32.89 -24.18 -41.01
C SER A 5 32.80 -24.08 -39.48
N LEU A 6 33.81 -24.62 -38.77
CA LEU A 6 33.90 -24.53 -37.30
C LEU A 6 34.10 -23.09 -36.81
N LEU A 7 34.82 -22.25 -37.57
CA LEU A 7 34.98 -20.83 -37.27
C LEU A 7 33.67 -20.04 -37.37
N PHE A 8 32.80 -20.38 -38.33
CA PHE A 8 31.50 -19.75 -38.46
C PHE A 8 30.52 -20.17 -37.36
N VAL A 9 30.53 -21.45 -36.96
CA VAL A 9 29.68 -21.94 -35.86
C VAL A 9 30.10 -21.33 -34.51
N ALA A 10 31.40 -21.20 -34.26
CA ALA A 10 31.92 -20.52 -33.06
C ALA A 10 31.57 -19.01 -33.04
N ALA A 11 31.57 -18.34 -34.19
CA ALA A 11 31.25 -16.91 -34.26
C ALA A 11 29.75 -16.61 -33.99
N VAL A 12 28.84 -17.52 -34.37
CA VAL A 12 27.39 -17.34 -34.15
C VAL A 12 26.98 -17.59 -32.69
N LEU A 13 27.66 -18.49 -31.98
CA LEU A 13 27.40 -18.77 -30.56
C LEU A 13 27.78 -17.61 -29.61
N ILE A 14 28.64 -16.68 -30.05
CA ILE A 14 29.04 -15.51 -29.26
C ILE A 14 27.99 -14.38 -29.34
N LEU A 15 27.11 -14.39 -30.35
CA LEU A 15 26.11 -13.33 -30.59
C LEU A 15 24.79 -13.51 -29.83
N VAL A 16 24.58 -14.64 -29.13
CA VAL A 16 23.35 -14.90 -28.33
C VAL A 16 23.63 -14.80 -26.81
N GLY A 17 24.86 -14.50 -26.41
CA GLY A 17 25.30 -14.44 -25.00
C GLY A 17 25.20 -13.07 -24.32
N SER A 18 24.61 -12.05 -24.95
CA SER A 18 24.56 -10.68 -24.40
C SER A 18 23.14 -10.15 -24.27
N MET A 19 22.30 -10.90 -23.56
CA MET A 19 21.14 -10.34 -22.84
C MET A 19 21.43 -10.31 -21.35
N GLU A 20 22.59 -9.75 -20.97
CA GLU A 20 22.83 -9.26 -19.61
C GLU A 20 22.73 -7.73 -19.62
N THR A 21 21.52 -7.24 -19.92
CA THR A 21 21.09 -5.92 -19.45
C THR A 21 20.28 -6.21 -18.17
N GLN A 22 20.75 -5.90 -16.98
CA GLN A 22 20.99 -4.52 -16.58
C GLN A 22 22.04 -4.46 -15.47
N MET A 23 23.11 -3.72 -15.74
CA MET A 23 24.01 -3.24 -14.70
C MET A 23 23.24 -2.32 -13.73
N ALA A 24 23.33 -2.74 -12.47
CA ALA A 24 23.27 -1.97 -11.23
C ALA A 24 23.53 -0.45 -11.31
N LYS A 25 22.53 0.34 -10.90
CA LYS A 25 22.58 1.51 -9.97
C LYS A 25 21.15 2.06 -9.89
N ALA A 26 20.44 2.19 -8.78
CA ALA A 26 20.82 2.25 -7.39
C ALA A 26 19.61 1.83 -6.52
N GLN A 27 19.72 0.73 -5.76
CA GLN A 27 19.02 0.66 -4.48
C GLN A 27 19.97 0.86 -3.29
N SER A 28 21.20 1.33 -3.56
CA SER A 28 21.94 2.17 -2.63
C SER A 28 21.34 3.60 -2.51
N GLY A 29 20.00 3.71 -2.56
CA GLY A 29 19.26 4.67 -1.74
C GLY A 29 19.11 4.16 -0.29
N LEU A 30 19.64 2.96 -0.01
CA LEU A 30 19.69 2.28 1.29
C LEU A 30 20.32 3.10 2.42
N LEU A 31 21.06 4.18 2.13
CA LEU A 31 21.72 5.03 3.14
C LEU A 31 21.38 6.54 3.07
N GLY A 32 20.42 6.96 2.25
CA GLY A 32 19.98 8.37 2.18
C GLY A 32 18.87 8.75 3.18
N GLY A 33 18.36 7.77 3.94
CA GLY A 33 17.29 7.94 4.91
C GLY A 33 17.35 6.84 5.95
N LEU A 34 18.39 6.85 6.79
CA LEU A 34 18.65 5.87 7.86
C LEU A 34 17.50 5.77 8.88
N LEU A 35 16.55 6.69 8.84
CA LEU A 35 15.35 6.73 9.67
C LEU A 35 14.12 6.88 8.76
N GLY A 36 13.66 5.75 8.24
CA GLY A 36 12.44 5.71 7.43
C GLY A 36 11.19 5.64 8.30
N LEU A 37 10.08 6.24 7.88
CA LEU A 37 8.74 5.99 8.42
C LEU A 37 7.80 5.62 7.28
N ILE A 38 6.83 4.76 7.56
CA ILE A 38 5.72 4.51 6.64
C ILE A 38 4.49 5.19 7.25
N ARG A 39 3.91 6.13 6.52
CA ARG A 39 2.68 6.81 6.89
C ARG A 39 1.56 6.29 6.02
N ILE A 40 0.50 5.80 6.64
CA ILE A 40 -0.74 5.43 5.96
C ILE A 40 -1.79 6.45 6.35
N ASN A 41 -2.44 7.08 5.38
CA ASN A 41 -3.51 8.03 5.62
C ASN A 41 -4.71 7.74 4.73
N GLY A 42 -5.89 8.14 5.17
CA GLY A 42 -7.10 8.08 4.38
C GLY A 42 -8.27 8.71 5.13
N THR A 43 -9.40 8.74 4.44
CA THR A 43 -10.68 9.21 5.00
C THR A 43 -11.70 8.10 4.84
N VAL A 44 -12.41 7.78 5.93
CA VAL A 44 -13.56 6.88 5.93
C VAL A 44 -14.81 7.75 5.88
N PHE A 45 -15.73 7.45 4.97
CA PHE A 45 -17.00 8.15 4.82
C PHE A 45 -18.14 7.32 5.39
N CYS A 46 -19.16 7.98 5.91
CA CYS A 46 -20.37 7.34 6.43
C CYS A 46 -21.31 6.94 5.28
N THR A 47 -20.91 5.93 4.50
CA THR A 47 -21.66 5.45 3.35
C THR A 47 -21.22 4.03 2.98
N THR A 48 -22.13 3.29 2.35
CA THR A 48 -21.82 2.03 1.65
C THR A 48 -21.35 2.27 0.21
N ASP A 49 -21.63 3.46 -0.35
CA ASP A 49 -21.34 3.84 -1.72
C ASP A 49 -20.08 4.69 -1.82
N SER A 50 -19.06 4.16 -2.50
CA SER A 50 -17.76 4.83 -2.70
C SER A 50 -17.79 5.95 -3.76
N THR A 51 -18.94 6.23 -4.38
CA THR A 51 -19.06 7.16 -5.50
C THR A 51 -19.57 8.56 -5.11
N THR A 52 -20.17 8.73 -3.92
CA THR A 52 -20.82 9.98 -3.48
C THR A 52 -19.99 10.79 -2.48
N ILE A 53 -18.67 10.72 -2.58
CA ILE A 53 -17.74 11.19 -1.54
C ILE A 53 -17.84 12.70 -1.24
N SER A 54 -18.25 13.52 -2.21
CA SER A 54 -18.21 14.99 -2.08
C SER A 54 -19.21 15.57 -1.07
N THR A 55 -20.27 14.85 -0.73
CA THR A 55 -21.32 15.32 0.20
C THR A 55 -21.52 14.39 1.40
N THR A 56 -20.87 13.23 1.40
CA THR A 56 -20.98 12.27 2.50
C THR A 56 -20.15 12.74 3.70
N PRO A 57 -20.72 12.76 4.91
CA PRO A 57 -19.94 13.10 6.10
C PRO A 57 -18.86 12.05 6.39
N GLY A 58 -17.76 12.49 6.97
CA GLY A 58 -16.73 11.58 7.48
C GLY A 58 -17.27 10.67 8.58
N PHE A 59 -16.85 9.41 8.59
CA PHE A 59 -17.22 8.45 9.63
C PHE A 59 -16.31 8.66 10.85
N ALA A 60 -16.75 9.48 11.79
CA ALA A 60 -16.03 9.78 13.02
C ALA A 60 -15.99 8.61 14.01
N ASN A 61 -14.91 8.51 14.79
CA ASN A 61 -14.71 7.49 15.83
C ASN A 61 -14.79 6.03 15.33
N ALA A 62 -14.58 5.81 14.04
CA ALA A 62 -14.50 4.49 13.45
C ALA A 62 -13.13 3.87 13.74
N GLN A 63 -13.12 2.62 14.18
CA GLN A 63 -11.88 1.86 14.39
C GLN A 63 -11.40 1.33 13.04
N VAL A 64 -10.25 1.83 12.60
CA VAL A 64 -9.56 1.40 11.38
C VAL A 64 -8.42 0.48 11.77
N GLN A 65 -8.42 -0.73 11.25
CA GLN A 65 -7.41 -1.74 11.47
C GLN A 65 -6.59 -1.95 10.20
N LEU A 66 -5.27 -1.95 10.31
CA LEU A 66 -4.40 -2.48 9.28
C LEU A 66 -4.29 -3.98 9.47
N GLN A 67 -4.88 -4.74 8.56
CA GLN A 67 -4.85 -6.20 8.60
C GLN A 67 -4.00 -6.73 7.46
N CYS A 68 -3.05 -7.61 7.76
CA CYS A 68 -2.24 -8.32 6.78
C CYS A 68 -2.59 -9.80 6.85
N GLY A 69 -3.16 -10.35 5.78
CA GLY A 69 -3.82 -11.66 5.83
C GLY A 69 -4.92 -11.67 6.90
N ASN A 70 -4.80 -12.55 7.90
CA ASN A 70 -5.76 -12.67 9.02
C ASN A 70 -5.27 -12.02 10.31
N THR A 71 -4.19 -11.24 10.27
CA THR A 71 -3.57 -10.65 11.45
C THR A 71 -3.73 -9.13 11.47
N VAL A 72 -4.21 -8.60 12.59
CA VAL A 72 -4.22 -7.16 12.85
C VAL A 72 -2.79 -6.73 13.21
N VAL A 73 -2.18 -5.90 12.35
CA VAL A 73 -0.85 -5.35 12.58
C VAL A 73 -0.92 -4.17 13.55
N THR A 74 -1.91 -3.29 13.34
CA THR A 74 -2.15 -2.14 14.19
C THR A 74 -3.56 -1.59 13.95
N SER A 75 -4.04 -0.74 14.85
CA SER A 75 -5.33 -0.08 14.76
C SER A 75 -5.23 1.38 15.16
N THR A 76 -6.16 2.18 14.64
CA THR A 76 -6.32 3.60 14.94
C THR A 76 -7.80 3.95 14.89
N THR A 77 -8.13 5.18 15.27
CA THR A 77 -9.49 5.70 15.25
C THR A 77 -9.56 6.93 14.37
N THR A 78 -10.61 7.04 13.56
CA THR A 78 -10.85 8.24 12.75
C THR A 78 -11.21 9.44 13.63
N ASN A 79 -10.78 10.63 13.22
CA ASN A 79 -11.17 11.88 13.85
C ASN A 79 -12.59 12.33 13.43
N GLY A 80 -13.02 13.52 13.87
CA GLY A 80 -14.35 14.09 13.55
C GLY A 80 -14.65 14.28 12.05
N SER A 81 -13.62 14.29 11.20
CA SER A 81 -13.75 14.37 9.74
C SER A 81 -13.62 13.02 9.05
N GLY A 82 -13.56 11.90 9.80
CA GLY A 82 -13.35 10.56 9.24
C GLY A 82 -11.90 10.27 8.83
N VAL A 83 -10.96 11.17 9.11
CA VAL A 83 -9.54 11.02 8.73
C VAL A 83 -8.82 10.16 9.76
N PHE A 84 -8.01 9.22 9.29
CA PHE A 84 -7.12 8.42 10.13
C PHE A 84 -5.67 8.52 9.65
N THR A 85 -4.73 8.31 10.55
CA THR A 85 -3.31 8.17 10.22
C THR A 85 -2.71 7.02 11.02
N ILE A 86 -1.92 6.19 10.35
CA ILE A 86 -1.13 5.11 10.94
C ILE A 86 0.34 5.38 10.61
N LEU A 87 1.22 5.22 11.60
CA LEU A 87 2.66 5.34 11.45
C LEU A 87 3.29 3.99 11.76
N LEU A 88 4.07 3.46 10.82
CA LEU A 88 4.81 2.21 10.96
C LEU A 88 6.30 2.45 10.82
N ASN A 89 7.08 1.62 11.49
CA ASN A 89 8.52 1.57 11.31
C ASN A 89 8.85 0.59 10.16
N PRO A 90 9.54 1.04 9.09
CA PRO A 90 9.92 0.19 7.97
C PRO A 90 10.91 -0.93 8.35
N LEU A 91 11.57 -0.85 9.50
CA LEU A 91 12.40 -1.96 10.02
C LEU A 91 11.57 -3.20 10.34
N THR A 92 10.30 -3.04 10.71
CA THR A 92 9.41 -4.14 11.07
C THR A 92 8.37 -4.46 10.00
N THR A 93 8.24 -3.61 8.98
CA THR A 93 7.18 -3.72 7.97
C THR A 93 7.75 -3.55 6.56
N LEU A 94 7.66 -4.62 5.77
CA LEU A 94 8.07 -4.61 4.36
C LEU A 94 7.00 -3.91 3.53
N LEU A 95 7.41 -2.88 2.77
CA LEU A 95 6.50 -2.10 1.91
C LEU A 95 5.75 -2.98 0.89
N SER A 96 6.43 -3.99 0.34
CA SER A 96 5.81 -4.95 -0.59
C SER A 96 4.70 -5.77 0.07
N SER A 97 4.86 -6.16 1.33
CA SER A 97 3.82 -6.86 2.08
C SER A 97 2.60 -5.97 2.31
N LEU A 98 2.83 -4.69 2.66
CA LEU A 98 1.75 -3.71 2.84
C LEU A 98 0.90 -3.50 1.59
N LEU A 99 1.51 -3.52 0.41
CA LEU A 99 0.80 -3.27 -0.86
C LEU A 99 0.09 -4.51 -1.43
N ASN A 100 0.55 -5.72 -1.10
CA ASN A 100 0.03 -6.96 -1.72
C ASN A 100 -0.79 -7.84 -0.76
N ASN A 101 -0.55 -7.74 0.54
CA ASN A 101 -1.08 -8.67 1.52
C ASN A 101 -1.87 -7.98 2.64
N CYS A 102 -1.99 -6.64 2.60
CA CYS A 102 -2.62 -5.88 3.67
C CYS A 102 -3.75 -5.00 3.17
N ASN A 103 -4.82 -4.95 3.97
CA ASN A 103 -5.98 -4.12 3.75
C ASN A 103 -6.29 -3.30 5.01
N LEU A 104 -6.88 -2.13 4.80
CA LEU A 104 -7.52 -1.37 5.86
C LEU A 104 -8.93 -1.92 6.06
N VAL A 105 -9.28 -2.27 7.29
CA VAL A 105 -10.58 -2.82 7.64
C VAL A 105 -11.20 -1.95 8.73
N VAL A 106 -12.46 -1.57 8.54
CA VAL A 106 -13.27 -0.85 9.52
C VAL A 106 -14.36 -1.78 10.01
N ASN A 107 -14.28 -2.14 11.29
CA ASN A 107 -15.23 -3.05 11.95
C ASN A 107 -16.35 -2.31 12.67
N THR A 108 -16.29 -0.98 12.75
CA THR A 108 -17.34 -0.17 13.38
C THR A 108 -18.60 -0.23 12.51
N PRO A 109 -19.76 -0.62 13.07
CA PRO A 109 -21.02 -0.68 12.32
C PRO A 109 -21.37 0.68 11.71
N LEU A 110 -21.72 0.73 10.42
CA LEU A 110 -22.09 1.99 9.75
C LEU A 110 -23.35 2.62 10.35
N ALA A 111 -24.24 1.81 10.93
CA ALA A 111 -25.38 2.28 11.71
C ALA A 111 -25.03 3.28 12.82
N THR A 112 -23.78 3.28 13.31
CA THR A 112 -23.32 4.23 14.34
C THR A 112 -23.17 5.67 13.82
N CYS A 113 -22.95 5.86 12.52
CA CYS A 113 -22.85 7.18 11.91
C CYS A 113 -24.13 7.60 11.20
N ASN A 114 -24.91 6.66 10.68
CA ASN A 114 -26.24 6.88 10.13
C ASN A 114 -27.11 5.64 10.33
N VAL A 115 -28.21 5.78 11.08
CA VAL A 115 -29.13 4.69 11.43
C VAL A 115 -29.76 3.97 10.24
N GLY A 116 -29.77 4.58 9.05
CA GLY A 116 -30.26 3.95 7.81
C GLY A 116 -29.24 3.03 7.14
N LEU A 117 -28.01 2.95 7.63
CA LEU A 117 -26.95 2.10 7.09
C LEU A 117 -26.87 0.73 7.80
N PRO A 118 -26.21 -0.26 7.18
CA PRO A 118 -26.07 -1.60 7.76
C PRO A 118 -25.46 -1.62 9.17
N THR A 119 -26.02 -2.47 10.03
CA THR A 119 -25.53 -2.76 11.38
C THR A 119 -24.47 -3.85 11.41
N THR A 120 -24.32 -4.60 10.31
CA THR A 120 -23.34 -5.67 10.14
C THR A 120 -22.54 -5.48 8.85
N GLY A 121 -21.42 -6.18 8.71
CA GLY A 121 -20.47 -6.01 7.62
C GLY A 121 -19.26 -5.14 8.00
N ILE A 122 -18.35 -4.98 7.04
CA ILE A 122 -17.10 -4.22 7.22
C ILE A 122 -16.90 -3.26 6.04
N LEU A 123 -16.14 -2.18 6.27
CA LEU A 123 -15.55 -1.43 5.16
C LEU A 123 -14.12 -1.89 4.95
N GLN A 124 -13.74 -2.17 3.71
CA GLN A 124 -12.38 -2.59 3.38
C GLN A 124 -11.80 -1.72 2.27
N SER A 125 -10.53 -1.35 2.40
CA SER A 125 -9.77 -0.66 1.36
C SER A 125 -8.39 -1.29 1.18
N PRO A 126 -7.96 -1.60 -0.05
CA PRO A 126 -6.57 -1.86 -0.33
C PRO A 126 -5.72 -0.59 -0.18
N LEU A 127 -4.42 -0.79 -0.02
CA LEU A 127 -3.43 0.28 0.08
C LEU A 127 -2.79 0.57 -1.28
N GLN A 128 -2.49 1.83 -1.53
CA GLN A 128 -1.68 2.27 -2.67
C GLN A 128 -0.52 3.15 -2.22
N LEU A 129 0.56 3.12 -2.99
CA LEU A 129 1.67 4.04 -2.81
C LEU A 129 1.29 5.41 -3.38
N ILE A 130 1.17 6.42 -2.52
CA ILE A 130 0.96 7.81 -2.94
C ILE A 130 2.30 8.40 -3.39
N GLY A 131 3.37 8.11 -2.63
CA GLY A 131 4.69 8.60 -2.95
C GLY A 131 5.65 8.57 -1.77
N ARG A 132 6.76 9.29 -1.90
CA ARG A 132 7.77 9.44 -0.85
C ARG A 132 8.02 10.92 -0.61
N THR A 133 8.05 11.30 0.67
CA THR A 133 8.37 12.66 1.10
C THR A 133 9.58 12.61 2.03
N VAL A 134 10.31 13.71 2.12
CA VAL A 134 11.45 13.82 3.04
C VAL A 134 11.13 14.91 4.05
N SER A 135 11.33 14.62 5.34
CA SER A 135 11.17 15.57 6.43
C SER A 135 12.49 15.66 7.20
N GLY A 136 13.32 16.62 6.82
CA GLY A 136 14.70 16.72 7.32
C GLY A 136 15.55 15.53 6.86
N LEU A 137 16.04 14.72 7.81
CA LEU A 137 16.78 13.49 7.53
C LEU A 137 15.88 12.24 7.47
N LEU A 138 14.58 12.39 7.76
CA LEU A 138 13.61 11.28 7.75
C LEU A 138 13.03 11.08 6.35
N GLY A 139 13.13 9.86 5.82
CA GLY A 139 12.42 9.44 4.63
C GLY A 139 11.03 8.90 4.98
N ILE A 140 9.96 9.48 4.44
CA ILE A 140 8.59 9.04 4.73
C ILE A 140 7.98 8.44 3.46
N VAL A 141 7.58 7.18 3.53
CA VAL A 141 6.78 6.53 2.49
C VAL A 141 5.31 6.77 2.82
N ASN A 142 4.58 7.41 1.92
CA ASN A 142 3.17 7.72 2.10
C ASN A 142 2.32 6.71 1.33
N LEU A 143 1.49 5.99 2.07
CA LEU A 143 0.46 5.08 1.57
C LEU A 143 -0.92 5.69 1.78
N GLY A 144 -1.82 5.37 0.87
CA GLY A 144 -3.21 5.82 0.88
C GLY A 144 -4.19 4.67 0.84
N ALA A 145 -5.37 4.87 1.41
CA ALA A 145 -6.54 4.10 1.02
C ALA A 145 -6.85 4.37 -0.47
N THR A 146 -7.18 3.33 -1.23
CA THR A 146 -7.67 3.43 -2.62
C THR A 146 -9.17 3.71 -2.68
N GLY A 147 -9.89 3.43 -1.60
CA GLY A 147 -11.33 3.61 -1.48
C GLY A 147 -11.92 2.51 -0.60
N PHE A 148 -12.85 2.87 0.27
CA PHE A 148 -13.53 1.90 1.13
C PHE A 148 -14.75 1.32 0.42
N SER A 149 -14.78 0.01 0.31
CA SER A 149 -15.91 -0.76 -0.20
C SER A 149 -16.58 -1.50 0.95
N PHE A 150 -17.91 -1.52 0.96
CA PHE A 150 -18.67 -2.27 1.94
C PHE A 150 -18.71 -3.76 1.56
N ILE A 151 -18.43 -4.62 2.55
CA ILE A 151 -18.53 -6.07 2.42
C ILE A 151 -19.58 -6.54 3.43
N PRO A 152 -20.74 -7.06 2.97
CA PRO A 152 -21.75 -7.61 3.86
C PRO A 152 -21.23 -8.88 4.56
N SER A 153 -21.67 -9.09 5.79
CA SER A 153 -21.39 -10.27 6.62
C SER A 153 -22.39 -11.39 6.39
#